data_AF-A0A7X8Q6E1-F1
#
_entry.id   AF-A0A7X8Q6E1-F1
#
_cell.length_a   1.000
_cell.length_b   1.000
_cell.length_c   1.000
_cell.angle_alpha   90.00
_cell.angle_beta   90.00
_cell.angle_gamma   90.00
#
_symmetry.space_group_name_H-M   'P 1'
#
loop_
_entity.id
_entity.type
_entity.pdbx_description
1 polymer ?
#
loop_
_entity_poly.entity_id
_entity_poly.type
_entity_poly.pdbx_seq_one_letter_code
_entity_poly.pdbx_strand_id
1 'polypeptide(L)'
;MKRRFIVALFVLLLAFALVFTGCAKKEEAKPAPAAAAPAPAPAVAAKAAVDKDAVLMAAAKDYFAQLATGNNLINAADLKKMLADNPDALFLVDIRRAADFEAGHIEGAYHSEWADLGKVLEKIPTNRQVVVICYSGQTAGQALGALKLAGFNAKSLLSGMNAWKDEPTVTGMNALSSRNNVSSPKGEEQEILWEAVRGYFASVGKDGNKLIKSQDLYDALEANPKAFKVIDIRGEKDFNEGHVIGS
;
A
#
# COMPACT_ATOMS: atom_id res chain seq x y z
N MET A 1 54.06 -14.36 -16.09
CA MET A 1 54.44 -14.33 -17.52
C MET A 1 53.36 -15.11 -18.27
N LYS A 2 52.47 -14.54 -19.08
CA LYS A 2 52.71 -13.91 -20.39
C LYS A 2 51.51 -13.00 -20.71
N ARG A 3 51.64 -11.70 -20.41
CA ARG A 3 51.06 -10.65 -21.28
C ARG A 3 51.94 -10.63 -22.52
N ARG A 4 51.32 -10.66 -23.71
CA ARG A 4 51.88 -10.51 -25.07
C ARG A 4 51.28 -11.63 -25.92
N PHE A 5 50.14 -11.38 -26.53
CA PHE A 5 49.75 -11.88 -27.85
C PHE A 5 48.39 -11.22 -28.13
N ILE A 6 48.17 -10.78 -29.38
CA ILE A 6 46.96 -10.09 -29.86
C ILE A 6 47.00 -8.55 -29.71
N VAL A 7 48.14 -7.95 -30.09
CA VAL A 7 48.20 -6.58 -30.65
C VAL A 7 48.84 -6.73 -32.03
N ALA A 8 48.09 -7.23 -33.00
CA ALA A 8 48.55 -7.45 -34.38
C ALA A 8 47.40 -7.54 -35.39
N LEU A 9 46.37 -6.70 -35.25
CA LEU A 9 45.30 -6.58 -36.25
C LEU A 9 44.75 -5.14 -36.32
N PHE A 10 45.64 -4.15 -36.29
CA PHE A 10 45.25 -2.73 -36.29
C PHE A 10 46.17 -1.81 -37.11
N VAL A 11 46.98 -2.34 -38.04
CA VAL A 11 47.85 -1.50 -38.89
C VAL A 11 48.09 -2.18 -40.24
N LEU A 12 47.09 -2.26 -41.12
CA LEU A 12 47.34 -2.52 -42.56
C LEU A 12 46.11 -2.28 -43.48
N LEU A 13 45.43 -1.14 -43.41
CA LEU A 13 44.45 -0.75 -44.46
C LEU A 13 44.31 0.78 -44.53
N LEU A 14 45.48 1.43 -44.61
CA LEU A 14 45.66 2.83 -44.96
C LEU A 14 46.63 2.83 -46.14
N ALA A 15 46.19 3.40 -47.27
CA ALA A 15 46.87 3.51 -48.57
C ALA A 15 46.67 2.34 -49.56
N PHE A 16 45.58 2.37 -50.32
CA PHE A 16 45.74 2.36 -51.78
C PHE A 16 44.67 3.23 -52.42
N ALA A 17 45.13 4.39 -52.89
CA ALA A 17 44.36 5.34 -53.63
C ALA A 17 44.39 4.98 -55.12
N LEU A 18 43.31 5.38 -55.80
CA LEU A 18 43.27 5.88 -57.17
C LEU A 18 43.50 4.89 -58.33
N VAL A 19 43.00 5.35 -59.50
CA VAL A 19 43.12 4.83 -60.88
C VAL A 19 41.82 4.09 -61.33
N PHE A 20 41.00 4.51 -62.32
CA PHE A 20 41.09 5.48 -63.42
C PHE A 20 39.70 6.08 -63.78
N THR A 21 39.78 7.31 -64.31
CA THR A 21 38.85 8.26 -64.95
C THR A 21 37.86 7.77 -66.03
N GLY A 22 36.69 8.43 -66.10
CA GLY A 22 35.85 8.55 -67.30
C GLY A 22 34.96 9.81 -67.25
N CYS A 23 35.08 10.69 -68.26
CA CYS A 23 34.45 12.00 -68.37
C CYS A 23 32.96 11.96 -68.77
N ALA A 24 32.10 12.82 -68.18
CA ALA A 24 30.98 13.44 -68.90
C ALA A 24 30.44 14.69 -68.17
N LYS A 25 30.69 15.85 -68.80
CA LYS A 25 29.90 17.09 -68.92
C LYS A 25 29.15 17.67 -67.70
N LYS A 26 29.59 18.86 -67.29
CA LYS A 26 28.91 19.81 -66.39
C LYS A 26 27.67 20.40 -67.08
N GLU A 27 26.52 20.31 -66.43
CA GLU A 27 25.31 21.07 -66.77
C GLU A 27 24.74 21.66 -65.47
N GLU A 28 24.71 22.99 -65.38
CA GLU A 28 24.22 23.73 -64.22
C GLU A 28 22.69 23.71 -64.20
N ALA A 29 22.10 23.26 -63.09
CA ALA A 29 20.66 23.28 -62.87
C ALA A 29 20.30 23.95 -61.53
N LYS A 30 19.63 25.10 -61.66
CA LYS A 30 18.67 25.82 -60.80
C LYS A 30 18.54 25.41 -59.31
N PRO A 31 18.47 26.37 -58.36
CA PRO A 31 18.32 26.07 -56.94
C PRO A 31 17.02 25.28 -56.68
N ALA A 32 17.18 24.13 -56.02
CA ALA A 32 16.07 23.29 -55.58
C ALA A 32 15.21 24.05 -54.55
N PRO A 33 13.87 23.90 -54.59
CA PRO A 33 12.98 24.51 -53.60
C PRO A 33 13.29 23.95 -52.22
N ALA A 34 13.20 24.80 -51.20
CA ALA A 34 13.46 24.45 -49.81
C ALA A 34 12.74 23.15 -49.43
N ALA A 35 13.50 22.17 -48.95
CA ALA A 35 12.94 20.95 -48.38
C ALA A 35 12.05 21.35 -47.20
N ALA A 36 10.76 21.00 -47.30
CA ALA A 36 9.80 21.21 -46.23
C ALA A 36 10.29 20.52 -44.95
N ALA A 37 10.17 21.22 -43.82
CA ALA A 37 10.45 20.66 -42.50
C ALA A 37 9.63 19.37 -42.29
N PRO A 38 10.18 18.33 -41.65
CA PRO A 38 9.42 17.13 -41.34
C PRO A 38 8.20 17.51 -40.49
N ALA A 39 7.03 16.98 -40.87
CA ALA A 39 5.81 17.18 -40.12
C ALA A 39 6.01 16.76 -38.65
N PRO A 40 5.45 17.51 -37.67
CA PRO A 40 5.55 17.11 -36.28
C PRO A 40 4.95 15.71 -36.12
N ALA A 41 5.67 14.82 -35.42
CA ALA A 41 5.16 13.51 -35.04
C ALA A 41 3.78 13.67 -34.39
N PRO A 42 2.82 12.75 -34.64
CA PRO A 42 1.50 12.83 -34.02
C PRO A 42 1.68 12.92 -32.51
N ALA A 43 1.10 13.95 -31.91
CA ALA A 43 1.08 14.12 -30.47
C ALA A 43 0.55 12.82 -29.86
N VAL A 44 1.38 12.16 -29.05
CA VAL A 44 0.96 11.03 -28.23
C VAL A 44 -0.24 11.54 -27.44
N ALA A 45 -1.43 11.00 -27.75
CA ALA A 45 -2.65 11.38 -27.07
C ALA A 45 -2.39 11.26 -25.57
N ALA A 46 -2.49 12.37 -24.84
CA ALA A 46 -2.33 12.38 -23.40
C ALA A 46 -3.35 11.37 -22.83
N LYS A 47 -2.85 10.30 -22.21
CA LYS A 47 -3.67 9.34 -21.48
C LYS A 47 -4.56 10.15 -20.54
N ALA A 48 -5.87 9.99 -20.65
CA ALA A 48 -6.80 10.64 -19.74
C ALA A 48 -6.39 10.30 -18.30
N ALA A 49 -6.21 11.32 -17.46
CA ALA A 49 -5.80 11.14 -16.07
C ALA A 49 -6.84 10.28 -15.34
N VAL A 50 -6.36 9.38 -14.48
CA VAL A 50 -7.26 8.54 -13.67
C VAL A 50 -8.03 9.42 -12.68
N ASP A 51 -9.35 9.25 -12.62
CA ASP A 51 -10.20 9.94 -11.65
C ASP A 51 -9.99 9.35 -10.25
N LYS A 52 -9.31 10.11 -9.40
CA LYS A 52 -8.98 9.73 -8.02
C LYS A 52 -10.22 9.41 -7.19
N ASP A 53 -11.27 10.21 -7.30
CA ASP A 53 -12.46 10.04 -6.45
C ASP A 53 -13.23 8.79 -6.88
N ALA A 54 -13.30 8.52 -8.20
CA ALA A 54 -13.87 7.28 -8.72
C ALA A 54 -13.10 6.04 -8.21
N VAL A 55 -11.77 6.08 -8.21
CA VAL A 55 -10.92 4.98 -7.69
C VAL A 55 -11.18 4.73 -6.21
N LEU A 56 -11.19 5.79 -5.40
CA LEU A 56 -11.43 5.67 -3.95
C LEU A 56 -12.84 5.13 -3.65
N MET A 57 -13.84 5.60 -4.39
CA MET A 57 -15.23 5.15 -4.22
C MET A 57 -15.41 3.70 -4.68
N ALA A 58 -14.77 3.28 -5.77
CA ALA A 58 -14.80 1.88 -6.21
C ALA A 58 -14.16 0.96 -5.16
N ALA A 59 -12.94 1.28 -4.70
CA ALA A 59 -12.24 0.49 -3.70
C ALA A 59 -13.01 0.38 -2.37
N ALA A 60 -13.65 1.48 -1.93
CA ALA A 60 -14.48 1.47 -0.73
C ALA A 60 -15.71 0.55 -0.89
N LYS A 61 -16.42 0.64 -2.03
CA LYS A 61 -17.57 -0.23 -2.32
C LYS A 61 -17.18 -1.71 -2.37
N ASP A 62 -16.07 -2.01 -3.04
CA ASP A 62 -15.56 -3.39 -3.13
C ASP A 62 -15.19 -3.95 -1.77
N TYR A 63 -14.56 -3.15 -0.90
CA TYR A 63 -14.25 -3.54 0.47
C TYR A 63 -15.52 -3.92 1.25
N PHE A 64 -16.56 -3.08 1.23
CA PHE A 64 -17.80 -3.36 1.94
C PHE A 64 -18.58 -4.53 1.34
N ALA A 65 -18.56 -4.72 0.02
CA ALA A 65 -19.17 -5.88 -0.63
C ALA A 65 -18.54 -7.20 -0.17
N GLN A 66 -17.22 -7.22 0.05
CA GLN A 66 -16.51 -8.40 0.56
C GLN A 66 -16.85 -8.73 2.01
N LEU A 67 -17.27 -7.76 2.83
CA LEU A 67 -17.64 -8.03 4.23
C LEU A 67 -18.89 -8.90 4.36
N ALA A 68 -19.74 -8.94 3.34
CA ALA A 68 -20.90 -9.84 3.30
C ALA A 68 -20.52 -11.32 3.34
N THR A 69 -19.29 -11.68 2.94
CA THR A 69 -18.81 -13.07 2.90
C THR A 69 -17.80 -13.39 4.00
N GLY A 70 -17.36 -12.40 4.78
CA GLY A 70 -16.48 -12.60 5.94
C GLY A 70 -16.04 -11.30 6.60
N ASN A 71 -15.85 -11.32 7.92
CA ASN A 71 -15.58 -10.13 8.72
C ASN A 71 -14.09 -9.73 8.81
N ASN A 72 -13.20 -10.38 8.05
CA ASN A 72 -11.75 -10.15 8.08
C ASN A 72 -11.10 -10.24 9.48
N LEU A 73 -11.72 -10.97 10.41
CA LEU A 73 -11.17 -11.24 11.74
C LEU A 73 -10.47 -12.61 11.77
N ILE A 74 -9.51 -12.74 12.67
CA ILE A 74 -8.92 -14.02 13.08
C ILE A 74 -8.95 -14.08 14.61
N ASN A 75 -9.43 -15.19 15.18
CA ASN A 75 -9.40 -15.36 16.64
C ASN A 75 -8.02 -15.87 17.09
N ALA A 76 -7.74 -15.77 18.39
CA ALA A 76 -6.43 -16.15 18.95
C ALA A 76 -6.09 -17.63 18.73
N ALA A 77 -7.07 -18.53 18.86
CA ALA A 77 -6.85 -19.97 18.68
C ALA A 77 -6.45 -20.33 17.24
N ASP A 78 -7.14 -19.75 16.25
CA ASP A 78 -6.82 -19.94 14.83
C ASP A 78 -5.45 -19.33 14.49
N LEU A 79 -5.16 -18.14 14.99
CA LEU A 79 -3.85 -17.51 14.79
C LEU A 79 -2.73 -18.39 15.37
N LYS A 80 -2.89 -18.89 16.60
CA LYS A 80 -1.93 -19.80 17.24
C LYS A 80 -1.71 -21.06 16.42
N LYS A 81 -2.80 -21.68 15.94
CA LYS A 81 -2.71 -22.87 15.08
C LYS A 81 -1.93 -22.57 13.80
N MET A 82 -2.25 -21.47 13.12
CA MET A 82 -1.55 -21.08 11.89
C MET A 82 -0.06 -20.78 12.13
N LEU A 83 0.30 -20.18 13.27
CA LEU A 83 1.69 -19.94 13.65
C LEU A 83 2.45 -21.24 13.92
N ALA A 84 1.81 -22.23 14.52
CA ALA A 84 2.40 -23.55 14.75
C ALA A 84 2.56 -24.34 13.45
N ASP A 85 1.59 -24.24 12.53
CA ASP A 85 1.58 -24.99 11.27
C ASP A 85 2.57 -24.40 10.23
N ASN A 86 2.53 -23.08 10.00
CA ASN A 86 3.41 -22.40 9.05
C ASN A 86 3.56 -20.90 9.42
N PRO A 87 4.55 -20.54 10.26
CA PRO A 87 4.76 -19.15 10.67
C PRO A 87 5.12 -18.22 9.50
N ASP A 88 5.67 -18.76 8.41
CA ASP A 88 6.03 -17.98 7.23
C ASP A 88 4.84 -17.61 6.34
N ALA A 89 3.67 -18.25 6.51
CA ALA A 89 2.44 -17.86 5.83
C ALA A 89 1.85 -16.55 6.37
N LEU A 90 2.22 -16.16 7.59
CA LEU A 90 1.65 -15.02 8.31
C LEU A 90 2.64 -13.87 8.41
N PHE A 91 2.17 -12.63 8.31
CA PHE A 91 2.96 -11.44 8.64
C PHE A 91 2.25 -10.69 9.76
N LEU A 92 2.81 -10.73 10.97
CA LEU A 92 2.18 -10.08 12.13
C LEU A 92 2.72 -8.65 12.28
N VAL A 93 1.81 -7.68 12.41
CA VAL A 93 2.16 -6.28 12.71
C VAL A 93 1.41 -5.82 13.94
N ASP A 94 2.16 -5.41 14.96
CA ASP A 94 1.65 -4.83 16.20
C ASP A 94 1.78 -3.32 16.16
N ILE A 95 0.64 -2.65 16.31
CA ILE A 95 0.50 -1.20 16.18
C ILE A 95 0.32 -0.46 17.51
N ARG A 96 0.51 -1.17 18.63
CA ARG A 96 0.56 -0.59 19.96
C ARG A 96 1.76 0.34 20.10
N ARG A 97 1.84 1.04 21.24
CA ARG A 97 3.02 1.83 21.60
C ARG A 97 4.26 0.93 21.71
N ALA A 98 5.42 1.49 21.39
CA ALA A 98 6.69 0.77 21.47
C ALA A 98 6.90 0.09 22.84
N ALA A 99 6.68 0.81 23.94
CA ALA A 99 6.87 0.25 25.29
C ALA A 99 6.00 -0.99 25.58
N ASP A 100 4.76 -1.02 25.08
CA ASP A 100 3.85 -2.16 25.28
C ASP A 100 4.24 -3.36 24.43
N PHE A 101 4.79 -3.11 23.24
CA PHE A 101 5.37 -4.15 22.40
C PHE A 101 6.63 -4.74 23.06
N GLU A 102 7.53 -3.88 23.55
CA GLU A 102 8.78 -4.29 24.20
C GLU A 102 8.53 -5.17 25.42
N ALA A 103 7.52 -4.80 26.22
CA ALA A 103 7.15 -5.51 27.42
C ALA A 103 6.52 -6.88 27.15
N GLY A 104 5.97 -7.11 25.95
CA GLY A 104 5.37 -8.38 25.58
C GLY A 104 4.59 -8.31 24.27
N HIS A 105 4.96 -9.15 23.31
CA HIS A 105 4.29 -9.28 22.01
C HIS A 105 4.27 -10.73 21.52
N ILE A 106 3.46 -10.99 20.50
CA ILE A 106 3.39 -12.31 19.83
C ILE A 106 4.72 -12.56 19.11
N GLU A 107 5.31 -13.73 19.29
CA GLU A 107 6.58 -14.09 18.65
C GLU A 107 6.53 -13.91 17.13
N GLY A 108 7.60 -13.32 16.58
CA GLY A 108 7.70 -13.02 15.15
C GLY A 108 6.93 -11.79 14.68
N ALA A 109 6.21 -11.10 15.56
CA ALA A 109 5.56 -9.84 15.24
C ALA A 109 6.54 -8.70 15.01
N TYR A 110 6.13 -7.78 14.14
CA TYR A 110 6.83 -6.53 13.87
C TYR A 110 6.15 -5.39 14.58
N HIS A 111 6.94 -4.44 15.06
CA HIS A 111 6.42 -3.20 15.61
C HIS A 111 6.40 -2.08 14.55
N SER A 112 5.25 -1.42 14.46
CA SER A 112 5.10 -0.10 13.84
C SER A 112 3.97 0.61 14.54
N GLU A 113 4.21 1.76 15.15
CA GLU A 113 3.13 2.52 15.77
C GLU A 113 2.01 2.83 14.76
N TRP A 114 0.79 2.89 15.28
CA TRP A 114 -0.43 3.17 14.53
C TRP A 114 -0.28 4.26 13.46
N ALA A 115 0.24 5.43 13.84
CA ALA A 115 0.39 6.58 12.95
C ALA A 115 1.50 6.41 11.91
N ASP A 116 2.45 5.49 12.16
CA ASP A 116 3.61 5.27 11.31
C ASP A 116 3.40 4.13 10.30
N LEU A 117 2.28 3.40 10.39
CA LEU A 117 2.03 2.25 9.52
C LEU A 117 2.03 2.62 8.03
N GLY A 118 1.60 3.83 7.68
CA GLY A 118 1.67 4.34 6.31
C GLY A 118 3.10 4.54 5.78
N LYS A 119 4.09 4.75 6.66
CA LYS A 119 5.50 4.95 6.28
C LYS A 119 6.24 3.65 5.95
N VAL A 120 5.59 2.50 6.19
CA VAL A 120 6.21 1.18 6.08
C VAL A 120 5.41 0.25 5.19
N LEU A 121 4.50 0.76 4.36
CA LEU A 121 3.68 -0.06 3.44
C LEU A 121 4.55 -0.92 2.51
N GLU A 122 5.69 -0.38 2.07
CA GLU A 122 6.66 -1.10 1.23
C GLU A 122 7.22 -2.32 1.94
N LYS A 123 7.26 -2.33 3.27
CA LYS A 123 7.82 -3.44 4.05
C LYS A 123 6.78 -4.54 4.35
N ILE A 124 5.50 -4.27 4.07
CA ILE A 124 4.42 -5.24 4.27
C ILE A 124 4.33 -6.14 3.03
N PRO A 125 4.40 -7.47 3.18
CA PRO A 125 4.33 -8.39 2.04
C PRO A 125 2.91 -8.51 1.47
N THR A 126 2.78 -8.54 0.14
CA THR A 126 1.49 -8.82 -0.54
C THR A 126 1.21 -10.32 -0.72
N ASN A 127 2.19 -11.20 -0.49
CA ASN A 127 2.08 -12.65 -0.70
C ASN A 127 1.83 -13.46 0.59
N ARG A 128 1.66 -12.79 1.74
CA ARG A 128 1.38 -13.40 3.04
C ARG A 128 0.09 -12.84 3.61
N GLN A 129 -0.53 -13.57 4.52
CA GLN A 129 -1.65 -13.03 5.28
C GLN A 129 -1.12 -12.08 6.36
N VAL A 130 -1.44 -10.81 6.24
CA VAL A 130 -1.10 -9.78 7.22
C VAL A 130 -2.07 -9.86 8.39
N VAL A 131 -1.59 -9.96 9.62
CA VAL A 131 -2.41 -9.93 10.83
C VAL A 131 -2.04 -8.69 11.63
N VAL A 132 -3.00 -7.77 11.74
CA VAL A 132 -2.86 -6.52 12.46
C VAL A 132 -3.29 -6.73 13.91
N ILE A 133 -2.44 -6.31 14.84
CA ILE A 133 -2.58 -6.49 16.27
C ILE A 133 -2.58 -5.11 16.93
N CYS A 134 -3.51 -4.89 17.85
CA CYS A 134 -3.52 -3.74 18.75
C CYS A 134 -3.94 -4.21 20.15
N TYR A 135 -4.35 -3.30 21.04
CA TYR A 135 -4.79 -3.67 22.39
C TYR A 135 -6.10 -4.48 22.38
N SER A 136 -7.16 -3.95 21.75
CA SER A 136 -8.55 -4.45 21.88
C SER A 136 -9.21 -4.84 20.55
N GLY A 137 -8.49 -4.75 19.44
CA GLY A 137 -9.00 -5.00 18.09
C GLY A 137 -9.61 -3.77 17.38
N GLN A 138 -9.94 -2.69 18.10
CA GLN A 138 -10.64 -1.54 17.51
C GLN A 138 -9.80 -0.78 16.47
N THR A 139 -8.59 -0.34 16.85
CA THR A 139 -7.72 0.36 15.90
C THR A 139 -7.22 -0.61 14.84
N ALA A 140 -6.89 -1.85 15.17
CA ALA A 140 -6.54 -2.87 14.18
C ALA A 140 -7.64 -3.05 13.10
N GLY A 141 -8.92 -2.99 13.46
CA GLY A 141 -10.04 -3.00 12.50
C GLY A 141 -10.06 -1.78 11.57
N GLN A 142 -9.67 -0.60 12.06
CA GLN A 142 -9.52 0.59 11.21
C GLN A 142 -8.31 0.45 10.25
N ALA A 143 -7.16 -0.03 10.73
CA ALA A 143 -5.96 -0.22 9.88
C ALA A 143 -6.20 -1.31 8.83
N LEU A 144 -6.93 -2.36 9.19
CA LEU A 144 -7.34 -3.42 8.28
C LEU A 144 -8.04 -2.85 7.04
N GLY A 145 -9.00 -1.93 7.22
CA GLY A 145 -9.67 -1.27 6.10
C GLY A 145 -8.69 -0.55 5.19
N ALA A 146 -7.83 0.30 5.75
CA ALA A 146 -6.80 1.02 4.98
C ALA A 146 -5.84 0.07 4.24
N LEU A 147 -5.35 -0.99 4.89
CA LEU A 147 -4.47 -1.97 4.25
C LEU A 147 -5.18 -2.76 3.14
N LYS A 148 -6.45 -3.10 3.30
CA LYS A 148 -7.26 -3.75 2.24
C LYS A 148 -7.39 -2.85 1.01
N LEU A 149 -7.63 -1.56 1.21
CA LEU A 149 -7.66 -0.58 0.11
C LEU A 149 -6.29 -0.51 -0.62
N ALA A 150 -5.17 -0.64 0.08
CA ALA A 150 -3.85 -0.71 -0.54
C ALA A 150 -3.54 -2.07 -1.23
N GLY A 151 -4.45 -3.05 -1.14
CA GLY A 151 -4.33 -4.36 -1.79
C GLY A 151 -3.65 -5.44 -0.93
N PHE A 152 -3.48 -5.22 0.37
CA PHE A 152 -2.91 -6.23 1.27
C PHE A 152 -3.96 -7.27 1.69
N ASN A 153 -3.55 -8.53 1.77
CA ASN A 153 -4.37 -9.58 2.37
C ASN A 153 -4.32 -9.50 3.91
N ALA A 154 -5.05 -8.54 4.47
CA ALA A 154 -5.04 -8.25 5.91
C ALA A 154 -6.19 -8.91 6.68
N LYS A 155 -5.94 -9.21 7.96
CA LYS A 155 -6.93 -9.55 8.99
C LYS A 155 -6.61 -8.78 10.28
N SER A 156 -7.61 -8.55 11.12
CA SER A 156 -7.42 -8.06 12.48
C SER A 156 -7.50 -9.21 13.48
N LEU A 157 -6.59 -9.25 14.46
CA LEU A 157 -6.75 -10.15 15.60
C LEU A 157 -7.97 -9.71 16.41
N LEU A 158 -8.97 -10.59 16.51
CA LEU A 158 -10.18 -10.37 17.28
C LEU A 158 -9.80 -10.12 18.74
N SER A 159 -10.30 -9.01 19.29
CA SER A 159 -9.98 -8.51 20.63
C SER A 159 -8.50 -8.16 20.88
N GLY A 160 -7.66 -8.13 19.83
CA GLY A 160 -6.25 -7.74 19.94
C GLY A 160 -5.46 -8.57 20.96
N MET A 161 -4.48 -7.94 21.61
CA MET A 161 -3.67 -8.57 22.66
C MET A 161 -4.48 -8.99 23.89
N ASN A 162 -5.68 -8.43 24.12
CA ASN A 162 -6.54 -8.89 25.22
C ASN A 162 -6.96 -10.37 25.03
N ALA A 163 -7.03 -10.86 23.80
CA ALA A 163 -7.27 -12.28 23.51
C ALA A 163 -6.02 -13.16 23.56
N TRP A 164 -4.83 -12.56 23.71
CA TRP A 164 -3.53 -13.28 23.74
C TRP A 164 -2.91 -13.32 25.14
N LYS A 165 -3.67 -12.94 26.18
CA LYS A 165 -3.16 -12.79 27.55
C LYS A 165 -2.68 -14.10 28.20
N ASP A 166 -3.28 -15.23 27.81
CA ASP A 166 -2.99 -16.56 28.37
C ASP A 166 -2.01 -17.34 27.47
N GLU A 167 -1.50 -16.69 26.43
CA GLU A 167 -0.62 -17.28 25.43
C GLU A 167 0.82 -16.75 25.58
N PRO A 168 1.84 -17.50 25.14
CA PRO A 168 3.22 -17.05 25.21
C PRO A 168 3.44 -15.72 24.49
N THR A 169 4.26 -14.87 25.12
CA THR A 169 4.77 -13.63 24.55
C THR A 169 6.29 -13.59 24.67
N VAL A 170 6.92 -12.83 23.79
CA VAL A 170 8.35 -12.51 23.84
C VAL A 170 8.53 -11.02 24.12
N THR A 171 9.72 -10.64 24.60
CA THR A 171 10.07 -9.26 24.94
C THR A 171 11.10 -8.69 23.96
N GLY A 172 11.31 -7.38 24.02
CA GLY A 172 12.27 -6.67 23.17
C GLY A 172 11.66 -6.13 21.87
N MET A 173 12.52 -5.69 20.96
CA MET A 173 12.12 -5.02 19.71
C MET A 173 12.34 -5.89 18.48
N ASN A 174 11.38 -5.84 17.56
CA ASN A 174 11.53 -6.37 16.21
C ASN A 174 11.03 -5.34 15.19
N ALA A 175 11.95 -4.56 14.63
CA ALA A 175 11.61 -3.47 13.73
C ALA A 175 11.19 -3.97 12.34
N LEU A 176 10.16 -3.37 11.74
CA LEU A 176 9.72 -3.69 10.37
C LEU A 176 10.83 -3.54 9.32
N SER A 177 11.86 -2.72 9.57
CA SER A 177 13.02 -2.54 8.69
C SER A 177 13.98 -3.73 8.60
N SER A 178 13.84 -4.75 9.46
CA SER A 178 14.78 -5.87 9.53
C SER A 178 14.57 -6.96 8.47
N ARG A 179 13.51 -6.88 7.64
CA ARG A 179 13.21 -7.87 6.59
C ARG A 179 13.30 -7.29 5.17
N ASN A 180 13.82 -8.10 4.24
CA ASN A 180 14.04 -7.77 2.82
C ASN A 180 12.78 -7.91 1.94
N ASN A 181 11.60 -7.53 2.45
CA ASN A 181 10.38 -7.54 1.64
C ASN A 181 10.10 -6.12 1.15
N VAL A 182 9.99 -5.96 -0.17
CA VAL A 182 9.60 -4.69 -0.81
C VAL A 182 8.35 -4.94 -1.64
N SER A 183 7.24 -4.40 -1.20
CA SER A 183 5.99 -4.25 -1.94
C SER A 183 5.95 -2.87 -2.58
N SER A 184 5.24 -2.75 -3.69
CA SER A 184 5.03 -1.49 -4.38
C SER A 184 3.63 -1.46 -5.01
N PRO A 185 3.04 -0.28 -5.21
CA PRO A 185 1.83 -0.18 -6.00
C PRO A 185 2.11 -0.60 -7.46
N LYS A 186 1.08 -1.13 -8.11
CA LYS A 186 1.07 -1.69 -9.46
C LYS A 186 0.12 -0.85 -10.31
N GLY A 187 0.67 0.23 -10.86
CA GLY A 187 -0.06 1.16 -11.71
C GLY A 187 -0.74 2.29 -10.94
N GLU A 188 -1.27 3.23 -11.72
CA GLU A 188 -1.75 4.54 -11.29
C GLU A 188 -2.91 4.46 -10.27
N GLU A 189 -3.84 3.52 -10.42
CA GLU A 189 -4.94 3.33 -9.46
C GLU A 189 -4.44 2.86 -8.09
N GLN A 190 -3.48 1.93 -8.05
CA GLN A 190 -2.94 1.46 -6.77
C GLN A 190 -2.04 2.52 -6.12
N GLU A 191 -1.36 3.35 -6.91
CA GLU A 191 -0.63 4.52 -6.39
C GLU A 191 -1.58 5.49 -5.69
N ILE A 192 -2.74 5.80 -6.29
CA ILE A 192 -3.78 6.61 -5.67
C ILE A 192 -4.23 6.04 -4.32
N LEU A 193 -4.47 4.72 -4.27
CA LEU A 193 -4.90 4.04 -3.04
C LEU A 193 -3.80 4.06 -1.97
N TRP A 194 -2.54 3.83 -2.34
CA TRP A 194 -1.41 3.89 -1.42
C TRP A 194 -1.22 5.29 -0.84
N GLU A 195 -1.31 6.33 -1.67
CA GLU A 195 -1.23 7.72 -1.19
C GLU A 195 -2.39 8.07 -0.24
N ALA A 196 -3.62 7.61 -0.55
CA ALA A 196 -4.76 7.80 0.36
C ALA A 196 -4.55 7.10 1.70
N VAL A 197 -4.00 5.88 1.69
CA VAL A 197 -3.68 5.11 2.91
C VAL A 197 -2.57 5.79 3.72
N ARG A 198 -1.52 6.29 3.07
CA ARG A 198 -0.49 7.10 3.74
C ARG A 198 -1.09 8.35 4.37
N GLY A 199 -1.94 9.07 3.64
CA GLY A 199 -2.65 10.25 4.13
C GLY A 199 -3.53 9.94 5.34
N TYR A 200 -4.23 8.81 5.33
CA TYR A 200 -5.02 8.34 6.46
C TYR A 200 -4.16 8.15 7.72
N PHE A 201 -3.07 7.38 7.62
CA PHE A 201 -2.19 7.13 8.78
C PHE A 201 -1.45 8.39 9.27
N ALA A 202 -1.11 9.31 8.36
CA ALA A 202 -0.58 10.61 8.75
C ALA A 202 -1.64 11.45 9.51
N SER A 203 -2.90 11.41 9.06
CA SER A 203 -3.98 12.18 9.69
C SER A 203 -4.29 11.71 11.11
N VAL A 204 -4.24 10.40 11.39
CA VAL A 204 -4.49 9.88 12.73
C VAL A 204 -3.40 10.24 13.74
N GLY A 205 -2.15 10.44 13.28
CA GLY A 205 -1.08 10.98 14.11
C GLY A 205 -1.31 12.44 14.54
N LYS A 206 -2.03 13.21 13.72
CA LYS A 206 -2.35 14.62 13.98
C LYS A 206 -3.68 14.80 14.71
N ASP A 207 -4.71 14.10 14.25
CA ASP A 207 -6.11 14.32 14.63
C ASP A 207 -6.63 13.28 15.63
N GLY A 208 -5.81 12.28 15.97
CA GLY A 208 -6.20 11.17 16.83
C GLY A 208 -6.93 10.04 16.09
N ASN A 209 -7.41 9.06 16.87
CA ASN A 209 -8.00 7.80 16.38
C ASN A 209 -9.45 7.92 15.83
N LYS A 210 -9.90 9.16 15.54
CA LYS A 210 -11.23 9.48 15.00
C LYS A 210 -12.39 8.92 15.83
N LEU A 211 -12.19 8.71 17.13
CA LEU A 211 -13.25 8.30 18.06
C LEU A 211 -13.82 9.50 18.80
N ILE A 212 -15.14 9.50 18.97
CA ILE A 212 -15.87 10.42 19.85
C ILE A 212 -16.30 9.67 21.11
N LYS A 213 -16.29 10.32 22.27
CA LYS A 213 -16.82 9.71 23.50
C LYS A 213 -18.35 9.61 23.38
N SER A 214 -18.91 8.58 23.99
CA SER A 214 -20.37 8.36 23.97
C SER A 214 -21.15 9.55 24.52
N GLN A 215 -20.71 10.13 25.64
CA GLN A 215 -21.37 11.30 26.23
C GLN A 215 -21.30 12.52 25.30
N ASP A 216 -20.14 12.80 24.71
CA ASP A 216 -19.96 13.93 23.80
C ASP A 216 -20.86 13.79 22.56
N LEU A 217 -21.02 12.57 22.04
CA LEU A 217 -21.95 12.29 20.94
C LEU A 217 -23.41 12.51 21.37
N TYR A 218 -23.80 12.01 22.54
CA TYR A 218 -25.14 12.19 23.08
C TYR A 218 -25.48 13.67 23.26
N ASP A 219 -24.64 14.43 23.95
CA ASP A 219 -24.85 15.85 24.22
C ASP A 219 -24.99 16.66 22.91
N ALA A 220 -24.19 16.33 21.90
CA ALA A 220 -24.26 16.98 20.59
C ALA A 220 -25.57 16.66 19.83
N LEU A 221 -26.05 15.42 19.90
CA LEU A 221 -27.31 15.00 19.28
C LEU A 221 -28.54 15.56 20.00
N GLU A 222 -28.51 15.64 21.33
CA GLU A 222 -29.55 16.31 22.12
C GLU A 222 -29.65 17.79 21.77
N ALA A 223 -28.51 18.48 21.66
CA ALA A 223 -28.48 19.89 21.30
C ALA A 223 -28.89 20.14 19.83
N ASN A 224 -28.51 19.24 18.93
CA ASN A 224 -28.87 19.29 17.51
C ASN A 224 -28.97 17.86 16.95
N PRO A 225 -30.18 17.33 16.71
CA PRO A 225 -30.37 15.99 16.17
C PRO A 225 -29.75 15.75 14.78
N LYS A 226 -29.30 16.81 14.10
CA LYS A 226 -28.60 16.76 12.81
C LYS A 226 -27.10 17.07 12.92
N ALA A 227 -26.55 17.16 14.13
CA ALA A 227 -25.11 17.38 14.36
C ALA A 227 -24.26 16.29 13.68
N PHE A 228 -24.80 15.06 13.63
CA PHE A 228 -24.16 13.93 12.98
C PHE A 228 -25.15 13.18 12.08
N LYS A 229 -24.61 12.58 11.02
CA LYS A 229 -25.25 11.45 10.37
C LYS A 229 -24.79 10.19 11.09
N VAL A 230 -25.64 9.64 11.94
CA VAL A 230 -25.35 8.39 12.64
C VAL A 230 -25.75 7.24 11.74
N ILE A 231 -24.93 6.20 11.70
CA ILE A 231 -25.19 4.96 10.95
C ILE A 231 -24.97 3.83 11.93
N ASP A 232 -26.04 3.12 12.30
CA ASP A 232 -25.93 1.88 13.06
C ASP A 232 -25.65 0.74 12.07
N ILE A 233 -24.54 0.02 12.31
CA ILE A 233 -24.07 -1.06 11.45
C ILE A 233 -24.41 -2.46 12.02
N ARG A 234 -25.18 -2.52 13.11
CA ARG A 234 -25.62 -3.78 13.72
C ARG A 234 -26.76 -4.41 12.92
N GLY A 235 -27.09 -5.65 13.28
CA GLY A 235 -28.24 -6.35 12.70
C GLY A 235 -29.56 -5.70 13.11
N GLU A 236 -30.59 -5.87 12.28
CA GLU A 236 -31.93 -5.29 12.48
C GLU A 236 -32.52 -5.63 13.85
N LYS A 237 -32.31 -6.85 14.34
CA LYS A 237 -32.75 -7.26 15.68
C LYS A 237 -32.17 -6.34 16.77
N ASP A 238 -30.84 -6.16 16.79
CA ASP A 238 -30.15 -5.37 17.81
C ASP A 238 -30.48 -3.88 17.69
N PHE A 239 -30.75 -3.40 16.47
CA PHE A 239 -31.22 -2.04 16.20
C PHE A 239 -32.61 -1.79 16.79
N ASN A 240 -33.52 -2.75 16.62
CA ASN A 240 -34.90 -2.66 17.10
C ASN A 240 -35.01 -2.81 18.63
N GLU A 241 -34.05 -3.47 19.28
CA GLU A 241 -33.97 -3.52 20.75
C GLU A 241 -33.54 -2.17 21.36
N GLY A 242 -32.91 -1.30 20.57
CA GLY A 242 -32.53 0.05 20.96
C GLY A 242 -31.35 0.56 20.14
N HIS A 243 -31.40 1.82 19.73
CA HIS A 243 -30.37 2.45 18.90
C HIS A 243 -30.13 3.91 19.32
N VAL A 244 -29.02 4.48 18.84
CA VAL A 244 -28.65 5.88 19.10
C VAL A 244 -29.63 6.80 18.38
N ILE A 245 -30.04 7.89 19.02
CA ILE A 245 -30.97 8.84 18.40
C ILE A 245 -30.43 9.34 17.05
N GLY A 246 -31.28 9.30 16.02
CA GLY A 246 -30.94 9.77 14.67
C GLY A 246 -30.14 8.80 13.80
N SER A 247 -29.86 7.58 14.26
CA SER A 247 -29.29 6.49 13.46
C SER A 247 -30.30 5.86 12.51
#